data_AF-A0A7S3ZTK1-F1
#
_entry.id   AF-A0A7S3ZTK1-F1
#
_cell.length_a   1.000
_cell.length_b   1.000
_cell.length_c   1.000
_cell.angle_alpha   90.00
_cell.angle_beta   90.00
_cell.angle_gamma   90.00
#
_symmetry.space_group_name_H-M   'P 1'
#
loop_
_entity.id
_entity.type
_entity.pdbx_description
1 polymer ?
#
loop_
_entity_poly.entity_id
_entity_poly.type
_entity_poly.pdbx_seq_one_letter_code
_entity_poly.pdbx_strand_id
1 'polypeptide(L)'
;MAQLLEKPKPQRRQSTQDRFTELGQKDPVDQCEFFLKSFIFALGDQWQDVPRLCTEFQKHAKNTGDSSQNMNHIQAADFLQKHGKTRTGIQRKHEVEDVDINSDGRISFIEYLILHYKAMILGEYYKRHEKEPLEDLSLDGVGITEVGAKLLEELFSMPAGLSPQLEEALETFAAEKKARQKKVDELTAKAEAGGVKGMAARQELRILESGDETETNKLELTLAAAKRKAQKTSGAEAVKNLKEEKEKAAKADADARRAKMKARAAMFDKGGAVAPKA
;
A
#
# COMPACT_ATOMS: atom_id res chain seq x y z
N MET A 1 14.60 32.67 -42.39
CA MET A 1 13.59 31.66 -42.00
C MET A 1 13.96 31.13 -40.63
N ALA A 2 13.28 31.59 -39.58
CA ALA A 2 13.45 31.06 -38.23
C ALA A 2 12.23 30.18 -37.94
N GLN A 3 12.44 28.86 -37.88
CA GLN A 3 11.42 27.93 -37.40
C GLN A 3 11.24 28.17 -35.90
N LEU A 4 10.07 28.70 -35.54
CA LEU A 4 9.60 28.70 -34.16
C LEU A 4 9.44 27.24 -33.72
N LEU A 5 10.36 26.80 -32.86
CA LEU A 5 10.21 25.58 -32.06
C LEU A 5 8.99 25.76 -31.17
N GLU A 6 7.87 25.14 -31.55
CA GLU A 6 6.72 24.99 -30.66
C GLU A 6 7.17 24.22 -29.42
N LYS A 7 7.06 24.85 -28.24
CA LYS A 7 7.31 24.19 -26.97
C LYS A 7 6.28 23.06 -26.81
N PRO A 8 6.70 21.86 -26.38
CA PRO A 8 5.76 20.76 -26.14
C PRO A 8 4.71 21.20 -25.12
N LYS A 9 3.44 20.93 -25.45
CA LYS A 9 2.30 21.21 -24.55
C LYS A 9 2.56 20.55 -23.19
N PRO A 10 2.28 21.22 -22.07
CA PRO A 10 2.48 20.62 -20.75
C PRO A 10 1.60 19.37 -20.64
N GLN A 11 2.22 18.21 -20.40
CA GLN A 11 1.50 16.98 -20.06
C GLN A 11 0.54 17.28 -18.89
N ARG A 12 -0.76 17.04 -19.09
CA ARG A 12 -1.77 17.15 -18.04
C ARG A 12 -1.35 16.18 -16.92
N ARG A 13 -1.13 16.68 -15.70
CA ARG A 13 -0.90 15.81 -14.54
C ARG A 13 -2.12 14.91 -14.40
N GLN A 14 -1.90 13.60 -14.50
CA GLN A 14 -2.95 12.60 -14.36
C GLN A 14 -3.54 12.68 -12.94
N SER A 15 -4.87 12.65 -12.82
CA SER A 15 -5.50 12.73 -11.50
C SER A 15 -5.32 11.41 -10.73
N THR A 16 -5.42 11.44 -9.40
CA THR A 16 -5.37 10.22 -8.57
C THR A 16 -6.48 9.24 -8.95
N GLN A 17 -7.64 9.76 -9.36
CA GLN A 17 -8.77 8.98 -9.85
C GLN A 17 -8.43 8.22 -11.15
N ASP A 18 -7.76 8.88 -12.10
CA ASP A 18 -7.36 8.27 -13.37
C ASP A 18 -6.35 7.14 -13.11
N ARG A 19 -5.37 7.39 -12.24
CA ARG A 19 -4.37 6.38 -11.83
C ARG A 19 -5.02 5.19 -11.14
N PHE A 20 -6.04 5.44 -10.32
CA PHE A 20 -6.79 4.38 -9.66
C PHE A 20 -7.60 3.55 -10.66
N THR A 21 -8.27 4.21 -11.60
CA THR A 21 -9.02 3.55 -12.67
C THR A 21 -8.12 2.64 -13.50
N GLU A 22 -6.93 3.13 -13.86
CA GLU A 22 -5.93 2.32 -14.57
C GLU A 22 -5.43 1.13 -13.74
N LEU A 23 -5.20 1.32 -12.43
CA LEU A 23 -4.81 0.25 -11.53
C LEU A 23 -5.90 -0.83 -11.42
N GLY A 24 -7.16 -0.43 -11.29
CA GLY A 24 -8.31 -1.35 -11.23
C GLY A 24 -8.54 -2.16 -12.50
N GLN A 25 -8.01 -1.71 -13.64
CA GLN A 25 -8.05 -2.44 -14.92
C GLN A 25 -6.89 -3.43 -15.11
N LYS A 26 -5.84 -3.36 -14.28
CA LYS A 26 -4.76 -4.35 -14.32
C LYS A 26 -5.22 -5.70 -13.80
N ASP A 27 -4.42 -6.74 -13.98
CA ASP A 27 -4.77 -8.02 -13.39
C ASP A 27 -4.59 -8.05 -11.86
N PRO A 28 -5.31 -8.92 -11.14
CA PRO A 28 -5.25 -8.98 -9.68
C PRO A 28 -3.84 -9.15 -9.11
N VAL A 29 -2.91 -9.77 -9.84
CA VAL A 29 -1.53 -9.94 -9.37
C VAL A 29 -0.77 -8.61 -9.43
N ASP A 30 -0.93 -7.85 -10.51
CA ASP A 30 -0.37 -6.49 -10.63
C ASP A 30 -0.99 -5.54 -9.57
N GLN A 31 -2.30 -5.68 -9.30
CA GLN A 31 -2.99 -4.94 -8.23
C GLN A 31 -2.45 -5.31 -6.83
N CYS A 32 -2.22 -6.61 -6.59
CA CYS A 32 -1.62 -7.14 -5.36
C CYS A 32 -0.19 -6.58 -5.16
N GLU A 33 0.63 -6.59 -6.20
CA GLU A 33 2.00 -6.06 -6.16
C GLU A 33 1.99 -4.58 -5.77
N PHE A 34 1.15 -3.79 -6.44
CA PHE A 34 1.04 -2.37 -6.15
C PHE A 34 0.64 -2.12 -4.69
N PHE A 35 -0.37 -2.85 -4.20
CA PHE A 35 -0.80 -2.72 -2.81
C PHE A 35 0.31 -3.10 -1.81
N LEU A 36 1.07 -4.16 -2.09
CA LEU A 36 2.22 -4.54 -1.27
C LEU A 36 3.30 -3.46 -1.30
N LYS A 37 3.62 -2.87 -2.46
CA LYS A 37 4.57 -1.74 -2.53
C LYS A 37 4.13 -0.58 -1.64
N SER A 38 2.84 -0.26 -1.62
CA SER A 38 2.29 0.82 -0.79
C SER A 38 2.26 0.48 0.71
N PHE A 39 1.95 -0.76 1.09
CA PHE A 39 1.58 -1.07 2.48
C PHE A 39 2.38 -2.21 3.14
N ILE A 40 3.43 -2.75 2.51
CA ILE A 40 4.18 -3.90 3.06
C ILE A 40 4.67 -3.70 4.50
N PHE A 41 5.05 -2.48 4.89
CA PHE A 41 5.47 -2.22 6.27
C PHE A 41 4.29 -2.13 7.24
N ALA A 42 3.22 -1.45 6.86
CA ALA A 42 2.01 -1.31 7.67
C ALA A 42 1.30 -2.66 7.90
N LEU A 43 1.38 -3.57 6.93
CA LEU A 43 0.87 -4.94 7.03
C LEU A 43 1.60 -5.81 8.05
N GLY A 44 2.80 -5.41 8.54
CA GLY A 44 3.54 -6.23 9.50
C GLY A 44 3.77 -7.66 8.99
N ASP A 45 3.63 -8.67 9.85
CA ASP A 45 3.78 -10.07 9.42
C ASP A 45 2.55 -10.60 8.64
N GLN A 46 1.44 -9.87 8.61
CA GLN A 46 0.21 -10.24 7.90
C GLN A 46 0.26 -9.97 6.39
N TRP A 47 1.39 -9.47 5.87
CA TRP A 47 1.52 -9.17 4.45
C TRP A 47 1.27 -10.39 3.54
N GLN A 48 1.51 -11.62 4.04
CA GLN A 48 1.25 -12.88 3.34
C GLN A 48 -0.24 -13.14 3.08
N ASP A 49 -1.13 -12.46 3.79
CA ASP A 49 -2.56 -12.58 3.57
C ASP A 49 -2.99 -11.92 2.26
N VAL A 50 -2.34 -10.84 1.83
CA VAL A 50 -2.65 -10.14 0.56
C VAL A 50 -2.50 -11.07 -0.66
N PRO A 51 -1.35 -11.75 -0.88
CA PRO A 51 -1.23 -12.68 -2.00
C PRO A 51 -2.13 -13.91 -1.85
N ARG A 52 -2.47 -14.35 -0.63
CA ARG A 52 -3.45 -15.42 -0.43
C ARG A 52 -4.84 -14.99 -0.88
N LEU A 53 -5.29 -13.81 -0.44
CA LEU A 53 -6.55 -13.19 -0.84
C LEU A 53 -6.61 -12.97 -2.35
N CYS A 54 -5.50 -12.62 -3.01
CA CYS A 54 -5.43 -12.50 -4.47
C CYS A 54 -5.81 -13.82 -5.16
N THR A 55 -5.22 -14.93 -4.73
CA THR A 55 -5.53 -16.26 -5.26
C THR A 55 -6.99 -16.64 -5.01
N GLU A 56 -7.49 -16.39 -3.79
CA GLU A 56 -8.89 -16.66 -3.42
C GLU A 56 -9.87 -15.80 -4.22
N PHE A 57 -9.54 -14.53 -4.44
CA PHE A 57 -10.33 -13.59 -5.23
C PHE A 57 -10.46 -14.06 -6.68
N GLN A 58 -9.33 -14.39 -7.33
CA GLN A 58 -9.32 -14.91 -8.70
C GLN A 58 -10.13 -16.20 -8.84
N LYS A 59 -9.97 -17.13 -7.89
CA LYS A 59 -10.74 -18.38 -7.85
C LYS A 59 -12.22 -18.12 -7.67
N HIS A 60 -12.59 -17.22 -6.76
CA HIS A 60 -13.97 -16.88 -6.50
C HIS A 60 -14.62 -16.22 -7.73
N ALA A 61 -13.96 -15.22 -8.32
CA ALA A 61 -14.46 -14.51 -9.49
C ALA A 61 -14.70 -15.45 -10.69
N LYS A 62 -13.77 -16.39 -10.93
CA LYS A 62 -13.88 -17.42 -11.97
C LYS A 62 -14.99 -18.44 -11.71
N ASN A 63 -15.22 -18.81 -10.45
CA ASN A 63 -16.21 -19.85 -10.09
C ASN A 63 -17.65 -19.32 -10.03
N THR A 64 -17.84 -18.04 -9.74
CA THR A 64 -19.18 -17.45 -9.50
C THR A 64 -19.60 -16.45 -10.57
N GLY A 65 -18.79 -16.22 -11.60
CA GLY A 65 -19.12 -15.28 -12.68
C GLY A 65 -18.24 -15.44 -13.92
N ASP A 66 -18.26 -14.41 -14.77
CA ASP A 66 -17.71 -14.46 -16.14
C ASP A 66 -16.29 -13.89 -16.27
N SER A 67 -15.65 -13.50 -15.16
CA SER A 67 -14.38 -12.77 -15.14
C SER A 67 -13.47 -13.30 -14.04
N SER A 68 -12.16 -13.38 -14.30
CA SER A 68 -11.14 -13.65 -13.28
C SER A 68 -10.52 -12.37 -12.70
N GLN A 69 -10.94 -11.20 -13.18
CA GLN A 69 -10.26 -9.91 -12.95
C GLN A 69 -11.05 -9.00 -11.99
N ASN A 70 -12.37 -9.10 -11.99
CA ASN A 70 -13.27 -8.29 -11.18
C ASN A 70 -14.55 -9.05 -10.85
N MET A 71 -15.24 -8.57 -9.81
CA MET A 71 -16.48 -9.16 -9.30
C MET A 71 -17.63 -8.17 -9.46
N ASN A 72 -18.85 -8.64 -9.72
CA ASN A 72 -20.02 -7.80 -9.53
C ASN A 72 -20.33 -7.61 -8.03
N HIS A 73 -21.26 -6.71 -7.69
CA HIS A 73 -21.58 -6.38 -6.29
C HIS A 73 -22.04 -7.59 -5.45
N ILE A 74 -22.72 -8.57 -6.06
CA ILE A 74 -23.21 -9.76 -5.34
C ILE A 74 -22.03 -10.67 -4.99
N GLN A 75 -21.14 -10.91 -5.95
CA GLN A 75 -19.92 -11.70 -5.75
C GLN A 75 -19.00 -11.03 -4.73
N ALA A 76 -18.78 -9.72 -4.86
CA ALA A 76 -17.97 -8.96 -3.92
C ALA A 76 -18.55 -9.01 -2.50
N ALA A 77 -19.88 -8.93 -2.37
CA ALA A 77 -20.56 -9.04 -1.09
C ALA A 77 -20.39 -10.41 -0.44
N ASP A 78 -20.47 -11.51 -1.19
CA ASP A 78 -20.23 -12.87 -0.69
C ASP A 78 -18.74 -13.07 -0.32
N PHE A 79 -17.83 -12.58 -1.16
CA PHE A 79 -16.39 -12.65 -0.90
C PHE A 79 -16.02 -11.89 0.38
N LEU A 80 -16.53 -10.67 0.57
CA LEU A 80 -16.36 -9.88 1.80
C LEU A 80 -16.90 -10.59 3.03
N GLN A 81 -17.98 -11.37 2.91
CA GLN A 81 -18.52 -12.15 4.02
C GLN A 81 -17.63 -13.33 4.41
N LYS A 82 -16.98 -13.97 3.43
CA LYS A 82 -16.12 -15.14 3.66
C LYS A 82 -14.73 -14.76 4.17
N HIS A 83 -14.19 -13.67 3.64
CA HIS A 83 -12.80 -13.29 3.86
C HIS A 83 -12.63 -12.01 4.70
N GLY A 84 -13.70 -11.25 4.92
CA GLY A 84 -13.66 -10.00 5.68
C GLY A 84 -14.47 -10.04 6.98
N LYS A 85 -14.65 -8.87 7.58
CA LYS A 85 -15.47 -8.70 8.78
C LYS A 85 -16.96 -8.66 8.45
N THR A 86 -17.76 -9.17 9.39
CA THR A 86 -19.22 -9.20 9.25
C THR A 86 -19.78 -7.78 9.20
N ARG A 87 -20.62 -7.52 8.20
CA ARG A 87 -21.29 -6.25 7.94
C ARG A 87 -22.79 -6.47 7.83
N THR A 88 -23.58 -5.52 8.31
CA THR A 88 -25.00 -5.46 7.96
C THR A 88 -25.17 -5.23 6.45
N GLY A 89 -26.35 -5.53 5.91
CA GLY A 89 -26.64 -5.29 4.49
C GLY A 89 -26.48 -3.81 4.10
N ILE A 90 -26.90 -2.90 4.98
CA ILE A 90 -26.81 -1.45 4.76
C ILE A 90 -25.35 -0.97 4.77
N GLN A 91 -24.57 -1.36 5.79
CA GLN A 91 -23.14 -1.00 5.87
C GLN A 91 -22.40 -1.46 4.62
N ARG A 92 -22.58 -2.71 4.21
CA ARG A 92 -21.90 -3.25 3.04
C ARG A 92 -22.23 -2.50 1.77
N LYS A 93 -23.51 -2.15 1.56
CA LYS A 93 -23.93 -1.38 0.39
C LYS A 93 -23.19 -0.04 0.33
N HIS A 94 -23.24 0.73 1.41
CA HIS A 94 -22.61 2.06 1.44
C HIS A 94 -21.09 1.99 1.37
N GLU A 95 -20.47 1.00 2.00
CA GLU A 95 -19.02 0.84 1.92
C GLU A 95 -18.55 0.40 0.54
N VAL A 96 -19.31 -0.46 -0.14
CA VAL A 96 -19.03 -0.84 -1.54
C VAL A 96 -19.19 0.36 -2.46
N GLU A 97 -20.23 1.18 -2.28
CA GLU A 97 -20.41 2.44 -3.02
C GLU A 97 -19.26 3.44 -2.76
N ASP A 98 -18.72 3.50 -1.55
CA ASP A 98 -17.60 4.40 -1.20
C ASP A 98 -16.26 3.95 -1.82
N VAL A 99 -16.09 2.65 -2.08
CA VAL A 99 -14.86 2.10 -2.67
C VAL A 99 -14.96 1.78 -4.17
N ASP A 100 -16.18 1.74 -4.75
CA ASP A 100 -16.44 1.72 -6.20
C ASP A 100 -16.14 3.12 -6.79
N ILE A 101 -14.87 3.47 -6.71
CA ILE A 101 -14.35 4.81 -6.99
C ILE A 101 -14.48 5.15 -8.47
N ASN A 102 -14.37 4.14 -9.35
CA ASN A 102 -14.57 4.33 -10.79
C ASN A 102 -16.06 4.25 -11.21
N SER A 103 -16.96 3.88 -10.29
CA SER A 103 -18.41 3.76 -10.48
C SER A 103 -18.78 2.85 -11.66
N ASP A 104 -18.03 1.76 -11.85
CA ASP A 104 -18.26 0.82 -12.95
C ASP A 104 -19.22 -0.33 -12.56
N GLY A 105 -19.68 -0.36 -11.31
CA GLY A 105 -20.60 -1.37 -10.79
C GLY A 105 -19.95 -2.75 -10.60
N ARG A 106 -18.62 -2.80 -10.65
CA ARG A 106 -17.78 -3.95 -10.36
C ARG A 106 -16.76 -3.57 -9.30
N ILE A 107 -16.19 -4.60 -8.69
CA ILE A 107 -15.18 -4.47 -7.66
C ILE A 107 -13.96 -5.21 -8.15
N SER A 108 -12.92 -4.44 -8.46
CA SER A 108 -11.56 -4.91 -8.70
C SER A 108 -10.91 -5.38 -7.40
N PHE A 109 -9.80 -6.10 -7.51
CA PHE A 109 -9.10 -6.60 -6.33
C PHE A 109 -8.53 -5.46 -5.47
N ILE A 110 -8.07 -4.36 -6.08
CA ILE A 110 -7.56 -3.20 -5.35
C ILE A 110 -8.66 -2.47 -4.57
N GLU A 111 -9.88 -2.37 -5.11
CA GLU A 111 -11.04 -1.81 -4.39
C GLU A 111 -11.41 -2.70 -3.20
N TYR A 112 -11.38 -4.02 -3.39
CA TYR A 112 -11.53 -4.98 -2.30
C TYR A 112 -10.46 -4.78 -1.22
N LEU A 113 -9.19 -4.64 -1.58
CA LEU A 113 -8.08 -4.46 -0.62
C LEU A 113 -8.23 -3.16 0.18
N ILE A 114 -8.63 -2.07 -0.48
CA ILE A 114 -8.90 -0.79 0.18
C ILE A 114 -10.03 -0.93 1.21
N LEU A 115 -11.10 -1.65 0.87
CA LEU A 115 -12.18 -1.91 1.80
C LEU A 115 -11.78 -2.87 2.94
N HIS A 116 -11.03 -3.91 2.62
CA HIS A 116 -10.63 -4.95 3.57
C HIS A 116 -9.64 -4.40 4.60
N TYR A 117 -8.68 -3.57 4.17
CA TYR A 117 -7.66 -2.99 5.03
C TYR A 117 -7.94 -1.52 5.40
N LYS A 118 -9.20 -1.07 5.29
CA LYS A 118 -9.63 0.33 5.46
C LYS A 118 -9.07 0.98 6.73
N ALA A 119 -9.24 0.37 7.90
CA ALA A 119 -8.74 0.92 9.15
C ALA A 119 -7.21 1.07 9.19
N MET A 120 -6.47 0.12 8.60
CA MET A 120 -5.00 0.19 8.52
C MET A 120 -4.57 1.35 7.61
N ILE A 121 -5.19 1.48 6.43
CA ILE A 121 -4.88 2.54 5.47
C ILE A 121 -5.19 3.92 6.08
N LEU A 122 -6.35 4.08 6.73
CA LEU A 122 -6.68 5.31 7.45
C LEU A 122 -5.70 5.60 8.58
N GLY A 123 -5.26 4.58 9.31
CA GLY A 123 -4.24 4.72 10.35
C GLY A 123 -2.92 5.29 9.80
N GLU A 124 -2.43 4.76 8.68
CA GLU A 124 -1.21 5.28 8.04
C GLU A 124 -1.41 6.69 7.47
N TYR A 125 -2.58 6.98 6.87
CA TYR A 125 -2.94 8.34 6.45
C TYR A 125 -2.82 9.34 7.61
N TYR A 126 -3.52 9.09 8.72
CA TYR A 126 -3.51 9.99 9.87
C TYR A 126 -2.12 10.17 10.49
N LYS A 127 -1.36 9.07 10.60
CA LYS A 127 0.02 9.08 11.05
C LYS A 127 0.92 9.91 10.15
N ARG A 128 0.80 9.79 8.83
CA ARG A 128 1.59 10.57 7.85
C ARG A 128 1.25 12.06 7.90
N HIS A 129 -0.01 12.40 8.17
CA HIS A 129 -0.47 13.77 8.28
C HIS A 129 -0.34 14.36 9.70
N GLU A 130 0.24 13.62 10.64
CA GLU A 130 0.41 14.02 12.05
C GLU A 130 -0.91 14.47 12.70
N LYS A 131 -1.98 13.72 12.46
CA LYS A 131 -3.34 13.99 12.96
C LYS A 131 -3.89 12.77 13.69
N GLU A 132 -4.79 13.03 14.62
CA GLU A 132 -5.61 11.98 15.22
C GLU A 132 -6.72 11.53 14.26
N PRO A 133 -7.10 10.24 14.26
CA PRO A 133 -8.22 9.76 13.48
C PRO A 133 -9.52 10.48 13.83
N LEU A 134 -10.23 10.95 12.80
CA LEU A 134 -11.57 11.53 12.97
C LEU A 134 -12.64 10.44 13.09
N GLU A 135 -12.43 9.31 12.40
CA GLU A 135 -13.32 8.16 12.39
C GLU A 135 -12.92 7.14 13.46
N ASP A 136 -13.91 6.39 13.97
CA ASP A 136 -13.64 5.27 14.86
C ASP A 136 -13.08 4.08 14.07
N LEU A 137 -11.76 3.92 14.11
CA LEU A 137 -11.04 2.84 13.43
C LEU A 137 -11.18 1.47 14.13
N SER A 138 -11.99 1.37 15.20
CA SER A 138 -12.33 0.08 15.81
C SER A 138 -13.11 -0.82 14.84
N LEU A 139 -13.20 -2.12 15.17
CA LEU A 139 -13.90 -3.12 14.35
C LEU A 139 -13.43 -3.15 12.88
N ASP A 140 -12.14 -2.87 12.64
CA ASP A 140 -11.51 -2.83 11.31
C ASP A 140 -12.16 -1.80 10.35
N GLY A 141 -12.77 -0.76 10.90
CA GLY A 141 -13.36 0.34 10.13
C GLY A 141 -14.68 0.00 9.45
N VAL A 142 -15.37 -1.05 9.92
CA VAL A 142 -16.69 -1.44 9.41
C VAL A 142 -17.72 -0.33 9.63
N GLY A 143 -18.36 0.08 8.54
CA GLY A 143 -19.39 1.12 8.52
C GLY A 143 -18.86 2.54 8.33
N ILE A 144 -17.54 2.72 8.23
CA ILE A 144 -16.95 4.01 7.86
C ILE A 144 -17.14 4.24 6.35
N THR A 145 -17.68 5.41 5.99
CA THR A 145 -17.92 5.84 4.61
C THR A 145 -17.39 7.27 4.42
N GLU A 146 -17.43 7.79 3.19
CA GLU A 146 -16.96 9.14 2.83
C GLU A 146 -15.45 9.34 3.05
N VAL A 147 -14.69 8.24 3.02
CA VAL A 147 -13.25 8.23 3.25
C VAL A 147 -12.45 7.88 2.00
N GLY A 148 -13.12 7.64 0.85
CA GLY A 148 -12.49 7.27 -0.41
C GLY A 148 -11.31 8.17 -0.83
N ALA A 149 -11.43 9.49 -0.63
CA ALA A 149 -10.35 10.42 -0.96
C ALA A 149 -9.07 10.19 -0.12
N LYS A 150 -9.21 9.95 1.19
CA LYS A 150 -8.07 9.66 2.09
C LYS A 150 -7.42 8.32 1.74
N LEU A 151 -8.26 7.32 1.45
CA LEU A 151 -7.81 5.98 1.04
C LEU A 151 -7.00 6.03 -0.26
N LEU A 152 -7.47 6.79 -1.25
CA LEU A 152 -6.77 6.99 -2.51
C LEU A 152 -5.45 7.75 -2.34
N GLU A 153 -5.45 8.84 -1.58
CA GLU A 153 -4.24 9.60 -1.31
C GLU A 153 -3.16 8.72 -0.68
N GLU A 154 -3.54 7.91 0.33
CA GLU A 154 -2.58 7.04 0.99
C GLU A 154 -2.16 5.85 0.12
N LEU A 155 -3.06 5.25 -0.68
CA LEU A 155 -2.71 4.16 -1.61
C LEU A 155 -1.56 4.54 -2.55
N PHE A 156 -1.55 5.78 -3.05
CA PHE A 156 -0.51 6.27 -3.94
C PHE A 156 0.70 6.90 -3.23
N SER A 157 0.72 6.87 -1.90
CA SER A 157 1.81 7.36 -1.08
C SER A 157 2.76 6.23 -0.72
N MET A 158 3.84 6.08 -1.49
CA MET A 158 4.86 5.05 -1.23
C MET A 158 5.45 5.20 0.18
N PRO A 159 5.68 4.07 0.89
CA PRO A 159 6.13 4.12 2.26
C PRO A 159 7.62 4.47 2.33
N ALA A 160 8.00 5.19 3.38
CA ALA A 160 9.41 5.43 3.66
C ALA A 160 10.13 4.10 3.90
N GLY A 161 11.31 3.92 3.29
CA GLY A 161 12.12 2.71 3.44
C GLY A 161 11.85 1.60 2.42
N LEU A 162 10.98 1.81 1.42
CA LEU A 162 10.88 0.92 0.27
C LEU A 162 12.20 0.99 -0.53
N SER A 163 13.11 0.05 -0.29
CA SER A 163 14.40 0.03 -0.97
C SER A 163 14.28 -0.60 -2.36
N PRO A 164 15.16 -0.26 -3.31
CA PRO A 164 15.13 -0.88 -4.65
C PRO A 164 15.18 -2.42 -4.61
N GLN A 165 15.90 -3.00 -3.64
CA GLN A 165 15.97 -4.45 -3.48
C GLN A 165 14.66 -5.07 -2.97
N LEU A 166 13.89 -4.33 -2.15
CA LEU A 166 12.57 -4.78 -1.72
C LEU A 166 11.57 -4.66 -2.87
N GLU A 167 11.67 -3.59 -3.65
CA GLU A 167 10.84 -3.38 -4.84
C GLU A 167 11.07 -4.48 -5.88
N GLU A 168 12.33 -4.79 -6.20
CA GLU A 168 12.71 -5.90 -7.10
C GLU A 168 12.23 -7.27 -6.58
N ALA A 169 12.30 -7.50 -5.27
CA ALA A 169 11.79 -8.72 -4.66
C ALA A 169 10.26 -8.85 -4.80
N LEU A 170 9.53 -7.73 -4.67
CA LEU A 170 8.07 -7.68 -4.89
C LEU A 170 7.72 -7.93 -6.36
N GLU A 171 8.45 -7.34 -7.29
CA GLU A 171 8.28 -7.55 -8.74
C GLU A 171 8.54 -9.00 -9.15
N THR A 172 9.63 -9.59 -8.63
CA THR A 172 9.95 -11.00 -8.87
C THR A 172 8.85 -11.91 -8.33
N PHE A 173 8.39 -11.64 -7.10
CA PHE A 173 7.28 -12.36 -6.48
C PHE A 173 6.00 -12.30 -7.34
N ALA A 174 5.65 -11.12 -7.84
CA ALA A 174 4.49 -10.91 -8.69
C ALA A 174 4.64 -11.61 -10.05
N ALA A 175 5.81 -11.52 -10.68
CA ALA A 175 6.10 -12.16 -11.96
C ALA A 175 5.99 -13.69 -11.87
N GLU A 176 6.52 -14.31 -10.82
CA GLU A 176 6.40 -15.75 -10.60
C GLU A 176 4.95 -16.17 -10.35
N LYS A 177 4.19 -15.41 -9.56
CA LYS A 177 2.74 -15.64 -9.40
C LYS A 177 1.98 -15.55 -10.71
N LYS A 178 2.29 -14.56 -11.55
CA LYS A 178 1.66 -14.38 -12.86
C LYS A 178 1.99 -15.52 -13.81
N ALA A 179 3.24 -15.97 -13.83
CA ALA A 179 3.67 -17.13 -14.61
C ALA A 179 2.94 -18.41 -14.18
N ARG A 180 2.80 -18.62 -12.86
CA ARG A 180 2.02 -19.75 -12.32
C ARG A 180 0.55 -19.66 -12.70
N GLN A 181 -0.08 -18.49 -12.56
CA GLN A 181 -1.48 -18.28 -12.91
C GLN A 181 -1.73 -18.58 -14.39
N LYS A 182 -0.85 -18.09 -15.29
CA LYS A 182 -0.92 -18.41 -16.72
C LYS A 182 -0.85 -19.91 -16.97
N LYS A 183 0.05 -20.62 -16.28
CA LYS A 183 0.16 -22.08 -16.39
C LYS A 183 -1.12 -22.78 -15.92
N VAL A 184 -1.72 -22.33 -14.81
CA VAL A 184 -3.00 -22.85 -14.31
C VAL A 184 -4.10 -22.65 -15.35
N ASP A 185 -4.22 -21.46 -15.94
CA ASP A 185 -5.26 -21.17 -16.93
C ASP A 185 -5.07 -21.98 -18.22
N GLU A 186 -3.84 -22.11 -18.72
CA GLU A 186 -3.53 -22.95 -19.89
C GLU A 186 -3.87 -24.43 -19.65
N LEU A 187 -3.54 -24.96 -18.48
CA LEU A 187 -3.86 -26.35 -18.14
C LEU A 187 -5.37 -26.53 -17.90
N THR A 188 -6.06 -25.54 -17.34
CA THR A 188 -7.52 -25.55 -17.16
C THR A 188 -8.22 -25.64 -18.50
N ALA A 189 -7.85 -24.78 -19.45
CA ALA A 189 -8.41 -24.80 -20.80
C ALA A 189 -8.17 -26.16 -21.51
N LYS A 190 -6.96 -26.74 -21.37
CA LYS A 190 -6.65 -28.09 -21.88
C LYS A 190 -7.49 -29.18 -21.20
N ALA A 191 -7.70 -29.08 -19.89
CA ALA A 191 -8.48 -30.01 -19.11
C ALA A 191 -9.99 -29.99 -19.45
N GLU A 192 -10.51 -28.82 -19.79
CA GLU A 192 -11.89 -28.61 -20.25
C GLU A 192 -12.11 -29.14 -21.67
N ALA A 193 -11.12 -29.01 -22.56
CA ALA A 193 -11.17 -29.54 -23.92
C ALA A 193 -11.29 -31.08 -24.01
N GLY A 194 -10.96 -31.81 -22.93
CA GLY A 194 -11.14 -33.25 -22.82
C GLY A 194 -10.10 -34.11 -23.55
N GLY A 195 -10.36 -35.42 -23.66
CA GLY A 195 -9.46 -36.40 -24.28
C GLY A 195 -8.21 -36.75 -23.46
N VAL A 196 -7.29 -37.53 -24.06
CA VAL A 196 -6.06 -37.99 -23.38
C VAL A 196 -5.18 -36.82 -22.93
N LYS A 197 -5.07 -35.77 -23.75
CA LYS A 197 -4.34 -34.54 -23.40
C LYS A 197 -5.03 -33.77 -22.27
N GLY A 198 -6.37 -33.73 -22.25
CA GLY A 198 -7.12 -33.13 -21.14
C GLY A 198 -6.98 -33.90 -19.83
N MET A 199 -6.95 -35.23 -19.88
CA MET A 199 -6.68 -36.07 -18.69
C MET A 199 -5.28 -35.83 -18.13
N ALA A 200 -4.26 -35.71 -19.00
CA ALA A 200 -2.91 -35.33 -18.59
C ALA A 200 -2.88 -33.93 -17.95
N ALA A 201 -3.58 -32.95 -18.54
CA ALA A 201 -3.67 -31.60 -18.00
C ALA A 201 -4.36 -31.55 -16.63
N ARG A 202 -5.41 -32.34 -16.40
CA ARG A 202 -6.06 -32.47 -15.07
C ARG A 202 -5.11 -33.04 -14.03
N GLN A 203 -4.30 -34.02 -14.41
CA GLN A 203 -3.30 -34.59 -13.51
C GLN A 203 -2.21 -33.56 -13.19
N GLU A 204 -1.72 -32.81 -14.18
CA GLU A 204 -0.74 -31.75 -13.97
C GLU A 204 -1.29 -30.62 -13.10
N LEU A 205 -2.55 -30.20 -13.30
CA LEU A 205 -3.24 -29.25 -12.41
C LEU A 205 -3.27 -29.76 -10.98
N ARG A 206 -3.68 -31.00 -10.76
CA ARG A 206 -3.73 -31.59 -9.42
C ARG A 206 -2.35 -31.60 -8.76
N ILE A 207 -1.29 -31.90 -9.51
CA ILE A 207 0.09 -31.85 -9.01
C ILE A 207 0.48 -30.39 -8.68
N LEU A 208 0.15 -29.44 -9.54
CA LEU A 208 0.45 -28.02 -9.34
C LEU A 208 -0.32 -27.40 -8.15
N GLU A 209 -1.53 -27.88 -7.88
CA GLU A 209 -2.33 -27.48 -6.72
C GLU A 209 -1.88 -28.16 -5.42
N SER A 210 -1.44 -29.43 -5.48
CA SER A 210 -1.08 -30.23 -4.29
C SER A 210 0.40 -30.16 -3.89
N GLY A 211 1.30 -29.77 -4.80
CA GLY A 211 2.75 -29.94 -4.62
C GLY A 211 3.56 -28.67 -4.40
N ASP A 212 2.96 -27.48 -4.48
CA ASP A 212 3.71 -26.25 -4.77
C ASP A 212 3.48 -25.13 -3.75
N GLU A 213 3.51 -25.48 -2.45
CA GLU A 213 3.77 -24.48 -1.40
C GLU A 213 5.27 -24.15 -1.30
N THR A 214 6.17 -25.04 -1.75
CA THR A 214 7.61 -24.89 -1.53
C THR A 214 8.21 -23.69 -2.26
N GLU A 215 7.92 -23.48 -3.56
CA GLU A 215 8.46 -22.33 -4.29
C GLU A 215 7.82 -21.02 -3.80
N THR A 216 6.51 -21.04 -3.53
CA THR A 216 5.82 -19.91 -2.88
C THR A 216 6.46 -19.57 -1.53
N ASN A 217 6.77 -20.56 -0.70
CA ASN A 217 7.41 -20.37 0.60
C ASN A 217 8.84 -19.81 0.47
N LYS A 218 9.60 -20.21 -0.56
CA LYS A 218 10.93 -19.65 -0.84
C LYS A 218 10.86 -18.19 -1.26
N LEU A 219 9.92 -17.88 -2.15
CA LEU A 219 9.61 -16.52 -2.57
C LEU A 219 9.22 -15.63 -1.38
N GLU A 220 8.32 -16.14 -0.53
CA GLU A 220 7.89 -15.42 0.66
C GLU A 220 9.03 -15.23 1.67
N LEU A 221 9.90 -16.21 1.83
CA LEU A 221 11.11 -16.11 2.67
C LEU A 221 12.08 -15.05 2.14
N THR A 222 12.27 -15.01 0.82
CA THR A 222 13.12 -14.02 0.15
C THR A 222 12.57 -12.60 0.34
N LEU A 223 11.26 -12.43 0.16
CA LEU A 223 10.59 -11.16 0.38
C LEU A 223 10.63 -10.75 1.86
N ALA A 224 10.44 -11.68 2.79
CA ALA A 224 10.57 -11.42 4.23
C ALA A 224 11.99 -10.99 4.60
N ALA A 225 13.02 -11.60 4.00
CA ALA A 225 14.41 -11.19 4.19
C ALA A 225 14.68 -9.78 3.63
N ALA A 226 14.20 -9.48 2.43
CA ALA A 226 14.30 -8.16 1.82
C ALA A 226 13.59 -7.09 2.68
N LYS A 227 12.38 -7.38 3.16
CA LYS A 227 11.61 -6.53 4.08
C LYS A 227 12.37 -6.25 5.36
N ARG A 228 12.90 -7.30 6.03
CA ARG A 228 13.69 -7.15 7.26
C ARG A 228 14.93 -6.29 7.04
N LYS A 229 15.60 -6.43 5.89
CA LYS A 229 16.75 -5.61 5.52
C LYS A 229 16.36 -4.15 5.32
N ALA A 230 15.28 -3.90 4.58
CA ALA A 230 14.75 -2.56 4.34
C ALA A 230 14.33 -1.87 5.65
N GLN A 231 13.63 -2.58 6.55
CA GLN A 231 13.26 -2.06 7.87
C GLN A 231 14.48 -1.67 8.70
N LYS A 232 15.54 -2.50 8.73
CA LYS A 232 16.78 -2.18 9.46
C LYS A 232 17.48 -0.95 8.89
N THR A 233 17.54 -0.80 7.58
CA THR A 233 18.13 0.39 6.95
C THR A 233 17.31 1.64 7.26
N SER A 234 15.98 1.56 7.15
CA SER A 234 15.09 2.69 7.50
C SER A 234 15.21 3.08 8.98
N GLY A 235 15.36 2.09 9.88
CA GLY A 235 15.56 2.34 11.31
C GLY A 235 16.93 2.95 11.61
N ALA A 236 17.98 2.53 10.90
CA ALA A 236 19.30 3.12 11.01
C ALA A 236 19.32 4.58 10.51
N GLU A 237 18.62 4.88 9.42
CA GLU A 237 18.41 6.25 8.93
C GLU A 237 17.55 7.06 9.90
N ALA A 238 16.48 6.50 10.47
CA ALA A 238 15.64 7.18 11.47
C ALA A 238 16.46 7.53 12.73
N VAL A 239 17.31 6.62 13.20
CA VAL A 239 18.22 6.87 14.34
C VAL A 239 19.26 7.93 14.00
N LYS A 240 19.78 7.94 12.76
CA LYS A 240 20.72 8.96 12.29
C LYS A 240 20.06 10.34 12.23
N ASN A 241 18.87 10.44 11.66
CA ASN A 241 18.10 11.68 11.58
C ASN A 241 17.74 12.21 12.97
N LEU A 242 17.31 11.35 13.89
CA LEU A 242 17.05 11.73 15.30
C LEU A 242 18.30 12.25 16.02
N LYS A 243 19.48 11.71 15.72
CA LYS A 243 20.75 12.23 16.27
C LYS A 243 21.09 13.60 15.70
N GLU A 244 20.95 13.78 14.39
CA GLU A 244 21.20 15.06 13.72
C GLU A 244 20.22 16.15 14.17
N GLU A 245 18.95 15.82 14.40
CA GLU A 245 17.97 16.76 14.95
C GLU A 245 18.27 17.12 16.41
N LYS A 246 18.64 16.14 17.25
CA LYS A 246 19.06 16.42 18.63
C LYS A 246 20.32 17.28 18.70
N GLU A 247 21.28 17.07 17.81
CA GLU A 247 22.47 17.93 17.72
C GLU A 247 22.12 19.34 17.24
N LYS A 248 21.25 19.49 16.24
CA LYS A 248 20.78 20.80 15.78
C LYS A 248 20.01 21.54 16.88
N ALA A 249 19.13 20.86 17.60
CA ALA A 249 18.38 21.43 18.72
C ALA A 249 19.32 21.83 19.88
N ALA A 250 20.30 21.00 20.23
CA ALA A 250 21.29 21.30 21.26
C ALA A 250 22.19 22.49 20.88
N LYS A 251 22.57 22.60 19.60
CA LYS A 251 23.35 23.71 19.08
C LYS A 251 22.55 25.02 19.09
N ALA A 252 21.28 24.97 18.69
CA ALA A 252 20.37 26.11 18.75
C ALA A 252 20.14 26.60 20.20
N ASP A 253 19.96 25.69 21.17
CA ASP A 253 19.83 26.05 22.58
C ASP A 253 21.14 26.66 23.14
N ALA A 254 22.30 26.10 22.78
CA ALA A 254 23.60 26.64 23.18
C ALA A 254 23.85 28.06 22.61
N ASP A 255 23.49 28.29 21.35
CA ASP A 255 23.62 29.60 20.70
C ASP A 255 22.63 30.61 21.31
N ALA A 256 21.41 30.19 21.62
CA ALA A 256 20.43 31.02 22.33
C ALA A 256 20.89 31.40 23.75
N ARG A 257 21.50 30.46 24.49
CA ARG A 257 22.09 30.74 25.82
C ARG A 257 23.27 31.70 25.74
N ARG A 258 24.15 31.53 24.73
CA ARG A 258 25.27 32.46 24.48
C ARG A 258 24.78 33.87 24.13
N ALA A 259 23.75 33.98 23.28
CA ALA A 259 23.13 35.26 22.95
C ALA A 259 22.54 35.95 24.19
N LYS A 260 21.82 35.21 25.05
CA LYS A 260 21.29 35.73 26.32
C LYS A 260 22.39 36.18 27.29
N MET A 261 23.48 35.42 27.43
CA MET A 261 24.62 35.83 28.27
C MET A 261 25.31 37.07 27.73
N LYS A 262 25.52 37.17 26.41
CA LYS A 262 26.13 38.34 25.78
C LYS A 262 25.27 39.60 25.95
N ALA A 263 23.95 39.46 25.80
CA ALA A 263 23.00 40.55 26.06
C ALA A 263 23.02 41.01 27.53
N ARG A 264 23.10 40.06 28.47
CA ARG A 264 23.16 40.35 29.91
C ARG A 264 24.47 41.02 30.32
N ALA A 265 25.60 40.62 29.73
CA ALA A 265 26.91 41.25 29.94
C ALA A 265 26.94 42.70 29.41
N ALA A 266 26.36 42.94 28.21
CA ALA A 266 26.26 44.29 27.65
C ALA A 266 25.38 45.25 28.46
N MET A 267 24.37 44.73 29.17
CA MET A 267 23.57 45.52 30.11
C MET A 267 24.33 45.87 31.39
N PHE A 268 25.21 44.98 31.86
CA PHE A 268 26.00 45.22 33.07
C PHE A 268 27.12 46.24 32.83
N ASP A 269 27.73 46.21 31.65
CA ASP A 269 28.78 47.16 31.24
C ASP A 269 28.25 48.59 31.06
N LYS A 270 26.98 48.75 30.66
CA LYS A 270 26.30 50.06 30.58
C LYS A 270 25.79 50.59 31.94
N GLY A 271 25.76 49.78 32.99
CA GLY A 271 25.30 50.16 34.33
C GLY A 271 26.41 50.58 35.30
N GLY A 272 27.68 50.46 34.91
CA GLY A 272 28.84 50.58 35.79
C GLY A 272 29.49 51.97 35.93
N ALA A 273 28.84 53.05 35.52
CA ALA A 273 29.35 54.41 35.73
C ALA A 273 28.69 55.06 36.96
N VAL A 274 29.10 54.64 38.16
CA VAL A 274 28.78 55.35 39.41
C VAL A 274 29.77 56.52 39.54
N ALA A 275 29.25 57.74 39.40
CA ALA A 275 29.99 58.97 39.67
C ALA A 275 30.38 59.05 41.17
N PRO A 276 31.62 59.47 41.50
CA PRO A 276 32.04 59.63 42.88
C PRO A 276 31.41 60.87 43.53
N LYS A 277 31.18 60.75 44.84
CA LYS A 277 30.50 61.67 45.76
C LYS A 277 30.97 63.13 45.70
N ALA A 278 30.04 64.05 45.99
CA ALA A 278 30.27 65.30 46.70
C ALA A 278 29.31 65.36 47.90
#